data_AF-A0A965A3B8-F1
#
_entry.id   AF-A0A965A3B8-F1
#
_cell.length_a   1.000
_cell.length_b   1.000
_cell.length_c   1.000
_cell.angle_alpha   90.00
_cell.angle_beta   90.00
_cell.angle_gamma   90.00
#
_symmetry.space_group_name_H-M   'P 1'
#
loop_
_entity.id
_entity.type
_entity.pdbx_description
1 polymer ?
#
loop_
_entity_poly.entity_id
_entity_poly.type
_entity_poly.pdbx_seq_one_letter_code
_entity_poly.pdbx_strand_id
1 'polypeptide(L)'
;MKETELRKSVRAWIATNWDPDVSLLEWRTRFVESGWAVPSWSSRWFGKDLPAWADKVVADELAAAGCVGMPLGGGMSLAAPTLLKHGSDELNDRILKPTLTVTSGW
;
A
#
# COMPACT_ATOMS: atom_id res chain seq x y z
N MET A 1 9.75 15.67 1.93
CA MET A 1 8.30 16.00 2.00
C MET A 1 7.90 16.20 3.45
N LYS A 2 7.02 17.17 3.76
CA LYS A 2 6.49 17.39 5.12
C LYS A 2 5.23 16.57 5.35
N GLU A 3 4.95 16.16 6.58
CA GLU A 3 3.77 15.36 6.93
C GLU A 3 2.44 16.01 6.47
N THR A 4 2.28 17.32 6.66
CA THR A 4 1.06 18.03 6.26
C THR A 4 0.78 17.93 4.76
N GLU A 5 1.82 18.01 3.93
CA GLU A 5 1.69 17.89 2.48
C GLU A 5 1.40 16.45 2.05
N LEU A 6 1.96 15.48 2.78
CA LEU A 6 1.61 14.07 2.60
C LEU A 6 0.12 13.82 2.89
N ARG A 7 -0.38 14.30 4.03
CA ARG A 7 -1.79 14.16 4.42
C ARG A 7 -2.72 14.73 3.34
N LYS A 8 -2.44 15.95 2.85
CA LYS A 8 -3.20 16.55 1.75
C LYS A 8 -3.18 15.68 0.49
N SER A 9 -2.01 15.17 0.11
CA SER A 9 -1.86 14.35 -1.09
C SER A 9 -2.66 13.05 -1.01
N VAL A 10 -2.60 12.38 0.15
CA VAL A 10 -3.33 11.14 0.41
C VAL A 10 -4.84 11.39 0.39
N ARG A 11 -5.32 12.45 1.07
CA ARG A 11 -6.73 12.82 1.08
C ARG A 11 -7.27 13.11 -0.31
N ALA A 12 -6.54 13.89 -1.10
CA ALA A 12 -6.93 14.22 -2.47
C ALA A 12 -7.02 12.96 -3.34
N TRP A 13 -6.06 12.04 -3.17
CA TRP A 13 -6.08 10.78 -3.88
C TRP A 13 -7.26 9.89 -3.45
N ILE A 14 -7.51 9.74 -2.14
CA ILE A 14 -8.66 8.99 -1.61
C ILE A 14 -9.97 9.56 -2.15
N ALA A 15 -10.17 10.88 -2.08
CA ALA A 15 -11.40 11.52 -2.54
C ALA A 15 -11.70 11.31 -4.03
N THR A 16 -10.67 11.04 -4.83
CA THR A 16 -10.80 10.81 -6.28
C THR A 16 -10.97 9.32 -6.64
N ASN A 17 -10.47 8.40 -5.80
CA ASN A 17 -10.34 6.99 -6.15
C ASN A 17 -11.18 6.04 -5.27
N TRP A 18 -11.60 6.49 -4.09
CA TRP A 18 -12.45 5.71 -3.20
C TRP A 18 -13.90 5.78 -3.66
N ASP A 19 -14.48 4.60 -3.86
CA ASP A 19 -15.88 4.41 -4.20
C ASP A 19 -16.38 3.18 -3.42
N PRO A 20 -17.37 3.34 -2.52
CA PRO A 20 -17.89 2.22 -1.73
C PRO A 20 -18.60 1.16 -2.58
N ASP A 21 -19.00 1.49 -3.81
CA ASP A 21 -19.73 0.59 -4.70
C ASP A 21 -18.80 -0.26 -5.58
N VAL A 22 -17.47 0.01 -5.59
CA VAL A 22 -16.52 -0.85 -6.31
C VAL A 22 -16.18 -2.11 -5.51
N SER A 23 -15.83 -3.18 -6.23
CA SER A 23 -15.39 -4.41 -5.57
C SER A 23 -14.12 -4.19 -4.72
N LEU A 24 -14.00 -4.92 -3.61
CA LEU A 24 -12.82 -4.85 -2.74
C LEU A 24 -11.51 -5.16 -3.49
N LEU A 25 -11.55 -6.06 -4.47
CA LEU A 25 -10.40 -6.41 -5.29
C LEU A 25 -9.96 -5.24 -6.17
N GLU A 26 -10.92 -4.60 -6.84
CA GLU A 26 -10.67 -3.42 -7.68
C GLU A 26 -10.09 -2.28 -6.84
N TRP A 27 -10.70 -1.99 -5.69
CA TRP A 27 -10.21 -0.98 -4.76
C TRP A 27 -8.75 -1.26 -4.32
N ARG A 28 -8.46 -2.48 -3.86
CA ARG A 28 -7.11 -2.86 -3.42
C ARG A 28 -6.09 -2.78 -4.55
N THR A 29 -6.49 -3.17 -5.76
CA THR A 29 -5.61 -3.08 -6.95
C THR A 29 -5.22 -1.63 -7.21
N ARG A 30 -6.18 -0.71 -7.24
CA ARG A 30 -5.91 0.74 -7.39
C ARG A 30 -5.04 1.26 -6.27
N PHE A 31 -5.30 0.85 -5.04
CA PHE A 31 -4.54 1.31 -3.88
C PHE A 31 -3.08 0.84 -3.91
N VAL A 32 -2.82 -0.39 -4.31
CA VAL A 32 -1.47 -0.94 -4.49
C VAL A 32 -0.75 -0.26 -5.66
N GLU A 33 -1.40 -0.15 -6.82
CA GLU A 33 -0.80 0.48 -8.01
C GLU A 33 -0.53 1.97 -7.82
N SER A 34 -1.30 2.66 -6.98
CA SER A 34 -1.03 4.04 -6.62
C SER A 34 0.26 4.22 -5.81
N GLY A 35 0.74 3.15 -5.18
CA GLY A 35 1.87 3.13 -4.26
C GLY A 35 1.56 3.60 -2.83
N TRP A 36 0.30 3.94 -2.54
CA TRP A 36 -0.12 4.33 -1.19
C TRP A 36 -0.34 3.13 -0.26
N ALA A 37 -0.40 1.91 -0.78
CA ALA A 37 -0.51 0.70 0.05
C ALA A 37 0.73 0.49 0.94
N VAL A 38 1.92 0.80 0.43
CA VAL A 38 3.23 0.62 1.09
C VAL A 38 4.15 1.81 0.74
N PRO A 39 3.79 3.05 1.10
CA PRO A 39 4.48 4.24 0.62
C PRO A 39 5.96 4.27 1.02
N SER A 40 6.33 3.61 2.12
CA SER A 40 7.72 3.51 2.56
C SER A 40 8.60 2.57 1.73
N TRP A 41 8.00 1.70 0.91
CA TRP A 41 8.75 0.80 0.04
C TRP A 41 9.30 1.54 -1.17
N SER A 42 10.21 0.88 -1.89
CA SER A 42 10.73 1.43 -3.13
C SER A 42 9.63 1.58 -4.18
N SER A 43 9.69 2.64 -4.99
CA SER A 43 8.83 2.82 -6.17
C SER A 43 8.93 1.67 -7.16
N ARG A 44 10.05 0.93 -7.18
CA ARG A 44 10.17 -0.31 -7.95
C ARG A 44 9.15 -1.38 -7.52
N TRP A 45 8.75 -1.37 -6.25
CA TRP A 45 7.93 -2.40 -5.62
C TRP A 45 6.67 -1.80 -4.99
N PHE A 46 5.88 -1.09 -5.80
CA PHE A 46 4.58 -0.54 -5.40
C PHE A 46 4.65 0.44 -4.21
N GLY A 47 5.81 1.00 -3.92
CA GLY A 47 5.96 2.05 -2.92
C GLY A 47 6.13 3.43 -3.55
N LYS A 48 6.58 4.38 -2.74
CA LYS A 48 6.84 5.76 -3.16
C LYS A 48 8.21 6.29 -2.71
N ASP A 49 9.09 5.40 -2.24
CA ASP A 49 10.38 5.73 -1.62
C ASP A 49 10.24 6.76 -0.48
N LEU A 50 9.11 6.71 0.24
CA LEU A 50 8.84 7.65 1.32
C LEU A 50 9.47 7.17 2.64
N PRO A 51 9.67 8.06 3.61
CA PRO A 51 10.11 7.63 4.93
C PRO A 51 9.09 6.71 5.61
N ALA A 52 9.55 5.81 6.49
CA ALA A 52 8.70 4.85 7.21
C ALA A 52 7.51 5.47 7.96
N TRP A 53 7.63 6.72 8.43
CA TRP A 53 6.52 7.42 9.09
C TRP A 53 5.33 7.69 8.15
N ALA A 54 5.52 7.66 6.83
CA ALA A 54 4.47 7.85 5.84
C ALA A 54 3.40 6.76 5.91
N ASP A 55 3.78 5.51 6.23
CA ASP A 55 2.84 4.39 6.33
C ASP A 55 1.76 4.67 7.37
N LYS A 56 2.16 5.19 8.55
CA LYS A 56 1.21 5.56 9.60
C LYS A 56 0.29 6.71 9.17
N VAL A 57 0.83 7.70 8.47
CA VAL A 57 0.04 8.84 8.00
C VAL A 57 -1.04 8.38 7.02
N VAL A 58 -0.70 7.51 6.06
CA VAL A 58 -1.68 6.95 5.12
C VAL A 58 -2.75 6.15 5.86
N ALA A 59 -2.35 5.30 6.81
CA ALA A 59 -3.29 4.50 7.59
C ALA A 59 -4.29 5.37 8.38
N ASP A 60 -3.80 6.45 9.00
CA ASP A 60 -4.64 7.39 9.74
C ASP A 60 -5.66 8.10 8.81
N GLU A 61 -5.25 8.47 7.59
CA GLU A 61 -6.14 9.14 6.62
C GLU A 61 -7.19 8.20 6.02
N LEU A 62 -6.85 6.92 5.77
CA LEU A 62 -7.84 5.91 5.35
C LEU A 62 -8.89 5.66 6.43
N ALA A 63 -8.46 5.54 7.69
CA ALA A 63 -9.37 5.36 8.80
C ALA A 63 -10.31 6.55 8.97
N ALA A 64 -9.78 7.78 8.82
CA ALA A 64 -10.58 9.00 8.87
C ALA A 64 -11.61 9.09 7.73
N ALA A 65 -11.27 8.58 6.55
CA ALA A 65 -12.17 8.54 5.38
C ALA A 65 -13.15 7.35 5.40
N GLY A 66 -13.03 6.42 6.35
CA GLY A 66 -13.83 5.19 6.39
C GLY A 66 -13.51 4.21 5.26
N CYS A 67 -12.33 4.34 4.64
CA CYS A 67 -11.91 3.49 3.54
C CYS A 67 -11.42 2.12 4.05
N VAL A 68 -11.56 1.10 3.22
CA VAL A 68 -10.96 -0.21 3.51
C VAL A 68 -9.44 -0.11 3.34
N GLY A 69 -8.69 -0.29 4.43
CA GLY A 69 -7.24 -0.37 4.38
C GLY A 69 -6.73 -1.66 3.74
N MET A 70 -5.41 -1.74 3.55
CA MET A 70 -4.78 -3.01 3.21
C MET A 70 -4.93 -4.00 4.37
N PRO A 71 -5.08 -5.30 4.08
CA PRO A 71 -4.98 -6.35 5.08
C PRO A 71 -3.51 -6.55 5.44
N LEU A 72 -2.85 -5.49 5.94
CA LEU A 72 -1.52 -5.59 6.51
C LEU A 72 -1.66 -6.22 7.90
N GLY A 73 -1.94 -7.52 7.93
CA GLY A 73 -1.65 -8.34 9.09
C GLY A 73 -0.13 -8.44 9.28
N GLY A 74 0.32 -8.66 10.52
CA GLY A 74 1.74 -8.70 10.90
C GLY A 74 2.62 -9.62 10.03
N GLY A 75 2.05 -10.60 9.34
CA GLY A 75 2.77 -11.45 8.37
C GLY A 75 3.33 -10.69 7.15
N MET A 76 2.61 -9.71 6.61
CA MET A 76 3.07 -8.90 5.46
C MET A 76 4.10 -7.85 5.87
N SER A 77 3.90 -7.19 7.02
CA SER A 77 4.89 -6.28 7.61
C SER A 77 6.20 -6.96 8.02
N LEU A 78 6.22 -8.27 8.26
CA LEU A 78 7.41 -9.00 8.71
C LEU A 78 8.08 -9.85 7.61
N ALA A 79 7.31 -10.48 6.72
CA ALA A 79 7.87 -11.30 5.63
C ALA A 79 8.40 -10.44 4.47
N ALA A 80 7.72 -9.36 4.13
CA ALA A 80 8.09 -8.56 2.96
C ALA A 80 9.40 -7.78 3.11
N PRO A 81 9.76 -7.16 4.25
CA PRO A 81 11.08 -6.53 4.41
C PRO A 81 12.22 -7.55 4.33
N THR A 82 11.97 -8.79 4.78
CA THR A 82 12.95 -9.88 4.72
C THR A 82 13.15 -10.36 3.27
N LEU A 83 12.08 -10.47 2.49
CA LEU A 83 12.12 -10.76 1.05
C LEU A 83 12.68 -9.61 0.21
N LEU A 84 12.35 -8.35 0.51
CA LEU A 84 12.95 -7.19 -0.15
C LEU A 84 14.46 -7.10 0.08
N LYS A 85 14.93 -7.53 1.27
CA LYS A 85 16.35 -7.46 1.65
C LYS A 85 17.17 -8.68 1.24
N HIS A 86 16.55 -9.85 1.10
CA HIS A 86 17.24 -11.13 0.88
C HIS A 86 16.71 -11.98 -0.29
N GLY A 87 15.55 -11.64 -0.86
CA GLY A 87 14.98 -12.31 -2.04
C GLY A 87 15.61 -11.78 -3.33
N SER A 88 15.64 -12.62 -4.37
CA SER A 88 16.06 -12.14 -5.69
C SER A 88 15.00 -11.21 -6.28
N ASP A 89 15.45 -10.31 -7.14
CA ASP A 89 14.60 -9.38 -7.86
C ASP A 89 13.46 -10.08 -8.60
N GLU A 90 13.73 -11.24 -9.23
CA GLU A 90 12.68 -11.99 -9.94
C GLU A 90 11.62 -12.58 -9.00
N LEU A 91 12.00 -12.92 -7.77
CA LEU A 91 11.04 -13.42 -6.77
C LEU A 91 10.14 -12.30 -6.26
N ASN A 92 10.70 -11.12 -6.02
CA ASN A 92 9.94 -9.95 -5.57
C ASN A 92 8.92 -9.52 -6.63
N ASP A 93 9.32 -9.44 -7.90
CA ASP A 93 8.41 -9.05 -8.98
C ASP A 93 7.24 -10.03 -9.15
N ARG A 94 7.46 -11.33 -8.89
CA ARG A 94 6.43 -12.37 -9.01
C ARG A 94 5.47 -12.44 -7.83
N ILE A 95 5.94 -12.17 -6.61
CA ILE A 95 5.19 -12.45 -5.37
C ILE A 95 4.50 -11.20 -4.81
N LEU A 96 5.05 -10.01 -5.01
CA LEU A 96 4.57 -8.81 -4.32
C LEU A 96 3.16 -8.39 -4.77
N LYS A 97 2.89 -8.30 -6.08
CA LYS A 97 1.57 -7.85 -6.57
C LYS A 97 0.42 -8.76 -6.10
N PRO A 98 0.46 -10.09 -6.27
CA PRO A 98 -0.64 -10.98 -5.84
C PRO A 98 -0.88 -10.96 -4.32
N THR A 99 0.20 -10.83 -3.54
CA THR A 99 0.12 -10.79 -2.07
C THR A 99 -0.49 -9.48 -1.58
N LEU A 100 -0.12 -8.36 -2.21
CA LEU A 100 -0.68 -7.04 -1.89
C LEU A 100 -2.16 -6.93 -2.30
N THR A 101 -2.58 -7.53 -3.42
CA THR A 101 -3.99 -7.49 -3.85
C THR A 101 -4.88 -8.56 -3.18
N VAL A 102 -4.31 -9.48 -2.38
CA VAL A 102 -4.98 -10.67 -1.83
C VAL A 102 -5.72 -11.45 -2.92
N THR A 103 -5.06 -11.68 -4.04
CA THR A 103 -5.51 -12.64 -5.07
C THR A 103 -4.88 -14.02 -4.89
N SER A 104 -3.90 -14.13 -4.00
CA SER A 104 -3.30 -15.40 -3.58
C SER A 104 -4.24 -16.15 -2.65
N GLY A 105 -5.07 -17.03 -3.21
CA GLY A 105 -5.62 -18.15 -2.44
C GLY A 105 -4.47 -19.06 -2.00
N TRP A 106 -4.34 -19.22 -0.68
CA TRP A 106 -3.75 -20.40 -0.06
C TRP A 106 -4.85 -21.06 0.76
#